data_AF-A0AA39D5I3-F1
#
_entry.id   AF-A0AA39D5I3-F1
#
_cell.length_a   1.000
_cell.length_b   1.000
_cell.length_c   1.000
_cell.angle_alpha   90.00
_cell.angle_beta   90.00
_cell.angle_gamma   90.00
#
_symmetry.space_group_name_H-M   'P 1'
#
loop_
_entity.id
_entity.type
_entity.pdbx_description
1 polymer ?
#
loop_
_entity_poly.entity_id
_entity_poly.type
_entity_poly.pdbx_seq_one_letter_code
_entity_poly.pdbx_strand_id
1 'polypeptide(L)'
;MALRHLTPLSPFTRIPPRRLFTQKHFSLSVSASMTSSSRKVLVPIAHGSEPMEAVITIDVLRRAGADVTVASVEKRLQVDACHGVKIVADALISDCADTGFDLISLPGGMPGAATLRDCGILESMVKKHAADGQLYAGICAAPAVALGSWGLMKGLKATCYPSFMEQLSSTATTVESRVQQDGKVVTSRGPGTTMEFSVSLVEQLYGKEKANEVSGPLVMCSNLGDKFIMAELNPIDWKCDNPQILVPIANGTEEMEAVIIIDVLRRAKANVVVASVEDKLEIVASRKVKLVADVLLDEAVKLSYDLIVLPGGLGGAQAYASSEKLVNLLKKQRESNKPYGAMCASPALVLEPHGLLKGKKATAFPALCSKLSNQSEIENRVLVDGNLITSRGPGTSMEFALAIVEKFFGHCKALELAKVMLFSSQ
;
A
#
# COMPACT_ATOMS: atom_id res chain seq x y z
N MET A 1 46.64 -61.32 -37.09
CA MET A 1 47.51 -60.12 -36.92
C MET A 1 46.79 -59.17 -35.96
N ALA A 2 47.37 -58.29 -35.14
CA ALA A 2 48.70 -58.13 -34.48
C ALA A 2 48.59 -56.85 -33.60
N LEU A 3 49.25 -56.60 -32.46
CA LEU A 3 50.17 -57.30 -31.53
C LEU A 3 50.07 -56.54 -30.15
N ARG A 4 50.50 -56.98 -28.95
CA ARG A 4 51.20 -58.20 -28.51
C ARG A 4 50.84 -58.70 -27.06
N HIS A 5 51.31 -58.01 -26.00
CA HIS A 5 51.44 -58.42 -24.57
C HIS A 5 51.39 -57.16 -23.65
N LEU A 6 51.25 -57.16 -22.31
CA LEU A 6 51.93 -57.96 -21.25
C LEU A 6 51.07 -58.33 -20.01
N THR A 7 51.09 -59.63 -19.69
CA THR A 7 51.25 -60.39 -18.41
C THR A 7 50.93 -59.82 -16.99
N PRO A 8 50.68 -60.69 -15.97
CA PRO A 8 49.83 -60.38 -14.81
C PRO A 8 50.50 -60.63 -13.42
N LEU A 9 49.70 -61.03 -12.39
CA LEU A 9 50.00 -61.38 -10.97
C LEU A 9 49.93 -60.18 -9.99
N SER A 10 49.47 -60.29 -8.74
CA SER A 10 48.64 -61.31 -8.03
C SER A 10 47.97 -60.65 -6.77
N PRO A 11 47.02 -61.29 -6.05
CA PRO A 11 46.02 -60.56 -5.24
C PRO A 11 46.19 -60.56 -3.70
N PHE A 12 45.36 -59.73 -3.05
CA PHE A 12 44.97 -59.67 -1.63
C PHE A 12 45.97 -59.13 -0.57
N THR A 13 45.66 -57.91 -0.10
CA THR A 13 45.86 -57.49 1.30
C THR A 13 44.50 -57.20 1.95
N ARG A 14 44.39 -57.33 3.28
CA ARG A 14 43.12 -57.24 4.03
C ARG A 14 42.83 -55.82 4.54
N ILE A 15 41.54 -55.45 4.64
CA ILE A 15 41.05 -54.26 5.36
C ILE A 15 39.87 -54.70 6.28
N PRO A 16 39.79 -54.24 7.55
CA PRO A 16 38.86 -54.76 8.58
C PRO A 16 37.43 -54.15 8.53
N PRO A 17 36.45 -54.73 9.26
CA PRO A 17 35.01 -54.44 9.10
C PRO A 17 34.47 -53.18 9.84
N ARG A 18 33.21 -52.86 9.52
CA ARG A 18 32.42 -51.71 9.99
C ARG A 18 32.37 -51.54 11.51
N ARG A 19 32.39 -50.29 11.99
CA ARG A 19 31.82 -49.91 13.30
C ARG A 19 30.31 -49.68 13.18
N LEU A 20 29.56 -50.11 14.19
CA LEU A 20 28.19 -49.62 14.41
C LEU A 20 28.25 -48.21 14.99
N PHE A 21 27.28 -47.36 14.61
CA PHE A 21 26.88 -46.19 15.38
C PHE A 21 25.37 -46.27 15.65
N THR A 22 24.96 -45.76 16.81
CA THR A 22 23.64 -46.03 17.41
C THR A 22 22.52 -45.27 16.71
N GLN A 23 21.35 -45.92 16.59
CA GLN A 23 20.11 -45.23 16.24
C GLN A 23 19.74 -44.27 17.38
N LYS A 24 19.97 -42.97 17.18
CA LYS A 24 19.21 -41.95 17.90
C LYS A 24 17.83 -41.87 17.28
N HIS A 25 16.83 -42.39 17.97
CA HIS A 25 15.44 -42.01 17.71
C HIS A 25 15.29 -40.52 18.01
N PHE A 26 15.42 -39.68 16.98
CA PHE A 26 14.84 -38.35 17.02
C PHE A 26 13.33 -38.51 16.92
N SER A 27 12.69 -38.63 18.08
CA SER A 27 11.29 -38.28 18.21
C SER A 27 11.15 -36.82 17.79
N LEU A 28 10.63 -36.58 16.60
CA LEU A 28 10.12 -35.29 16.19
C LEU A 28 8.93 -34.98 17.11
N SER A 29 9.22 -34.40 18.27
CA SER A 29 8.25 -33.63 19.02
C SER A 29 7.80 -32.52 18.09
N VAL A 30 6.62 -32.69 17.49
CA VAL A 30 5.88 -31.60 16.87
C VAL A 30 5.54 -30.68 18.04
N SER A 31 6.45 -29.75 18.33
CA SER A 31 6.16 -28.62 19.20
C SER A 31 4.94 -27.96 18.60
N ALA A 32 3.80 -28.09 19.28
CA ALA A 32 2.58 -27.45 18.85
C ALA A 32 2.90 -25.97 18.70
N SER A 33 2.88 -25.48 17.46
CA SER A 33 3.02 -24.05 17.21
C SER A 33 1.90 -23.40 17.99
N MET A 34 2.26 -22.67 19.06
CA MET A 34 1.26 -21.91 19.79
C MET A 34 0.70 -20.92 18.79
N THR A 35 -0.55 -21.13 18.40
CA THR A 35 -1.27 -20.26 17.48
C THR A 35 -1.39 -18.91 18.15
N SER A 36 -0.41 -18.04 17.89
CA SER A 36 -0.41 -16.66 18.36
C SER A 36 -1.74 -16.06 17.96
N SER A 37 -2.57 -15.74 18.95
CA SER A 37 -3.85 -15.09 18.70
C SER A 37 -3.58 -13.84 17.88
N SER A 38 -4.23 -13.72 16.72
CA SER A 38 -4.06 -12.59 15.84
C SER A 38 -4.29 -11.29 16.62
N ARG A 39 -3.35 -10.34 16.52
CA ARG A 39 -3.43 -9.07 17.23
C ARG A 39 -4.66 -8.32 16.74
N LYS A 40 -5.55 -7.96 17.66
CA LYS A 40 -6.75 -7.18 17.33
C LYS A 40 -6.38 -5.72 17.19
N VAL A 41 -6.75 -5.09 16.08
CA VAL A 41 -6.48 -3.67 15.86
C VAL A 41 -7.74 -2.93 15.48
N LEU A 42 -7.95 -1.76 16.08
CA LEU A 42 -8.98 -0.83 15.67
C LEU A 42 -8.38 0.28 14.80
N VAL A 43 -8.87 0.42 13.57
CA VAL A 43 -8.65 1.62 12.75
C VAL A 43 -10.00 2.33 12.59
N PRO A 44 -10.28 3.38 13.38
CA PRO A 44 -11.50 4.15 13.25
C PRO A 44 -11.43 5.08 12.03
N ILE A 45 -12.52 5.18 11.28
CA ILE A 45 -12.66 6.05 10.11
C ILE A 45 -13.91 6.92 10.22
N ALA A 46 -13.84 8.11 9.64
CA ALA A 46 -14.86 9.15 9.74
C ALA A 46 -15.05 9.87 8.39
N HIS A 47 -16.10 10.69 8.27
CA HIS A 47 -16.18 11.66 7.19
C HIS A 47 -14.97 12.60 7.22
N GLY A 48 -14.27 12.68 6.08
CA GLY A 48 -13.06 13.49 5.95
C GLY A 48 -11.80 12.92 6.60
N SER A 49 -11.77 11.62 6.96
CA SER A 49 -10.50 10.94 7.27
C SER A 49 -9.58 10.94 6.04
N GLU A 50 -8.27 10.96 6.27
CA GLU A 50 -7.30 10.82 5.18
C GLU A 50 -7.24 9.36 4.71
N PRO A 51 -7.52 9.06 3.41
CA PRO A 51 -7.72 7.69 2.96
C PRO A 51 -6.41 6.92 2.75
N MET A 52 -5.31 7.57 2.36
CA MET A 52 -4.00 6.91 2.29
C MET A 52 -3.54 6.51 3.69
N GLU A 53 -3.66 7.42 4.67
CA GLU A 53 -3.29 7.18 6.06
C GLU A 53 -4.06 5.99 6.66
N ALA A 54 -5.38 5.93 6.43
CA ALA A 54 -6.20 4.80 6.87
C ALA A 54 -5.85 3.49 6.12
N VAL A 55 -5.87 3.51 4.79
CA VAL A 55 -5.81 2.29 3.96
C VAL A 55 -4.43 1.62 3.98
N ILE A 56 -3.34 2.40 3.95
CA ILE A 56 -1.98 1.84 4.09
C ILE A 56 -1.83 1.18 5.47
N THR A 57 -2.34 1.83 6.53
CA THR A 57 -2.28 1.28 7.90
C THR A 57 -3.05 -0.04 8.00
N ILE A 58 -4.27 -0.11 7.47
CA ILE A 58 -5.09 -1.32 7.47
C ILE A 58 -4.42 -2.46 6.68
N ASP A 59 -3.93 -2.17 5.48
CA ASP A 59 -3.28 -3.16 4.61
C ASP A 59 -2.01 -3.74 5.26
N VAL A 60 -1.08 -2.88 5.71
CA VAL A 60 0.22 -3.30 6.26
C VAL A 60 0.05 -4.11 7.55
N LEU A 61 -0.90 -3.75 8.40
CA LEU A 61 -1.23 -4.53 9.60
C LEU A 61 -1.88 -5.88 9.24
N ARG A 62 -2.78 -5.92 8.25
CA ARG A 62 -3.35 -7.18 7.75
C ARG A 62 -2.29 -8.06 7.06
N ARG A 63 -1.22 -7.50 6.46
CA ARG A 63 -0.03 -8.26 5.99
C ARG A 63 0.77 -8.87 7.12
N ALA A 64 0.85 -8.21 8.28
CA ALA A 64 1.47 -8.78 9.47
C ALA A 64 0.65 -9.94 10.09
N GLY A 65 -0.60 -10.13 9.65
CA GLY A 65 -1.52 -11.12 10.20
C GLY A 65 -2.36 -10.60 11.37
N ALA A 66 -2.59 -9.28 11.45
CA ALA A 66 -3.47 -8.66 12.44
C ALA A 66 -4.95 -8.71 12.04
N ASP A 67 -5.81 -8.90 13.04
CA ASP A 67 -7.27 -8.84 12.97
C ASP A 67 -7.70 -7.36 13.06
N VAL A 68 -7.51 -6.65 11.95
CA VAL A 68 -7.84 -5.22 11.86
C VAL A 68 -9.33 -5.05 11.64
N THR A 69 -10.03 -4.54 12.65
CA THR A 69 -11.40 -4.03 12.55
C THR A 69 -11.37 -2.58 12.05
N VAL A 70 -11.98 -2.33 10.90
CA VAL A 70 -12.23 -0.97 10.41
C VAL A 70 -13.58 -0.52 10.97
N ALA A 71 -13.62 0.55 11.78
CA ALA A 71 -14.85 0.98 12.45
C ALA A 71 -15.27 2.39 12.00
N SER A 72 -16.50 2.56 11.56
CA SER A 72 -17.05 3.88 11.26
C SER A 72 -17.49 4.58 12.55
N VAL A 73 -17.04 5.81 12.78
CA VAL A 73 -17.62 6.66 13.85
C VAL A 73 -18.93 7.34 13.43
N GLU A 74 -19.31 7.22 12.15
CA GLU A 74 -20.57 7.72 11.62
C GLU A 74 -21.74 6.79 11.96
N LYS A 75 -22.97 7.25 11.68
CA LYS A 75 -24.20 6.43 11.76
C LYS A 75 -24.34 5.40 10.62
N ARG A 76 -23.31 5.18 9.80
CA ARG A 76 -23.30 4.29 8.63
C ARG A 76 -21.90 3.71 8.38
N LEU A 77 -21.82 2.53 7.78
CA LEU A 77 -20.54 1.87 7.47
C LEU A 77 -19.75 2.61 6.38
N GLN A 78 -20.40 3.13 5.34
CA GLN A 78 -19.72 3.89 4.28
C GLN A 78 -19.38 5.31 4.75
N VAL A 79 -18.09 5.63 4.81
CA VAL A 79 -17.61 7.00 5.02
C VAL A 79 -17.10 7.60 3.71
N ASP A 80 -17.30 8.91 3.57
CA ASP A 80 -16.76 9.72 2.49
C ASP A 80 -15.49 10.40 3.02
N ALA A 81 -14.34 9.86 2.65
CA ALA A 81 -13.01 10.30 3.09
C ALA A 81 -12.56 11.57 2.31
N CYS A 82 -11.36 12.08 2.61
CA CYS A 82 -10.77 13.15 1.81
C CYS A 82 -10.69 12.78 0.32
N HIS A 83 -10.73 13.80 -0.54
CA HIS A 83 -10.56 13.69 -2.00
C HIS A 83 -11.53 12.68 -2.67
N GLY A 84 -12.72 12.51 -2.09
CA GLY A 84 -13.83 11.75 -2.68
C GLY A 84 -13.62 10.23 -2.70
N VAL A 85 -12.61 9.72 -2.01
CA VAL A 85 -12.44 8.27 -1.77
C VAL A 85 -13.53 7.80 -0.80
N LYS A 86 -14.10 6.62 -1.06
CA LYS A 86 -15.24 6.08 -0.30
C LYS A 86 -14.84 4.73 0.27
N ILE A 87 -14.90 4.59 1.58
CA ILE A 87 -14.46 3.40 2.32
C ILE A 87 -15.66 2.86 3.10
N VAL A 88 -15.89 1.55 3.05
CA VAL A 88 -16.93 0.88 3.85
C VAL A 88 -16.27 0.19 5.05
N ALA A 89 -16.63 0.61 6.25
CA ALA A 89 -16.19 0.00 7.50
C ALA A 89 -16.69 -1.44 7.67
N ASP A 90 -16.04 -2.20 8.54
CA ASP A 90 -16.42 -3.55 8.94
C ASP A 90 -17.47 -3.56 10.05
N ALA A 91 -17.47 -2.53 10.92
CA ALA A 91 -18.45 -2.32 11.99
C ALA A 91 -18.74 -0.82 12.20
N LEU A 92 -19.77 -0.48 12.97
CA LEU A 92 -19.90 0.85 13.59
C LEU A 92 -19.09 0.89 14.89
N ILE A 93 -18.61 2.05 15.30
CA ILE A 93 -17.83 2.20 16.54
C ILE A 93 -18.63 1.81 17.80
N SER A 94 -19.97 1.93 17.75
CA SER A 94 -20.89 1.43 18.77
C SER A 94 -20.73 -0.06 19.05
N ASP A 95 -20.48 -0.84 17.99
CA ASP A 95 -20.45 -2.29 18.01
C ASP A 95 -19.10 -2.80 18.54
N CYS A 96 -18.08 -1.92 18.51
CA CYS A 96 -16.73 -2.17 19.00
C CYS A 96 -16.53 -1.78 20.48
N ALA A 97 -17.49 -1.11 21.14
CA ALA A 97 -17.28 -0.44 22.42
C ALA A 97 -16.73 -1.35 23.55
N ASP A 98 -17.23 -2.59 23.63
CA ASP A 98 -16.79 -3.60 24.61
C ASP A 98 -15.69 -4.54 24.08
N THR A 99 -15.16 -4.31 22.88
CA THR A 99 -14.10 -5.13 22.28
C THR A 99 -12.71 -4.69 22.76
N GLY A 100 -11.95 -5.65 23.30
CA GLY A 100 -10.53 -5.46 23.58
C GLY A 100 -9.67 -5.54 22.32
N PHE A 101 -8.73 -4.61 22.18
CA PHE A 101 -7.75 -4.51 21.09
C PHE A 101 -6.32 -4.51 21.64
N ASP A 102 -5.34 -4.89 20.83
CA ASP A 102 -3.90 -4.72 21.10
C ASP A 102 -3.40 -3.33 20.66
N LEU A 103 -4.05 -2.74 19.65
CA LEU A 103 -3.74 -1.41 19.10
C LEU A 103 -5.01 -0.65 18.70
N ILE A 104 -5.03 0.66 18.93
CA ILE A 104 -5.96 1.60 18.28
C ILE A 104 -5.13 2.65 17.54
N SER A 105 -5.35 2.81 16.23
CA SER A 105 -4.53 3.68 15.36
C SER A 105 -5.39 4.67 14.56
N LEU A 106 -5.31 5.95 14.89
CA LEU A 106 -6.15 7.00 14.31
C LEU A 106 -5.52 7.61 13.04
N PRO A 107 -6.18 7.54 11.87
CA PRO A 107 -5.81 8.34 10.71
C PRO A 107 -6.13 9.82 10.95
N GLY A 108 -5.44 10.72 10.26
CA GLY A 108 -5.71 12.15 10.29
C GLY A 108 -6.72 12.57 9.24
N GLY A 109 -6.38 13.62 8.49
CA GLY A 109 -7.29 14.32 7.58
C GLY A 109 -8.20 15.30 8.31
N MET A 110 -8.82 16.20 7.56
CA MET A 110 -9.78 17.19 8.07
C MET A 110 -10.99 17.22 7.12
N PRO A 111 -12.24 17.19 7.65
CA PRO A 111 -12.62 17.21 9.07
C PRO A 111 -12.32 15.93 9.89
N GLY A 112 -11.85 14.84 9.28
CA GLY A 112 -11.78 13.50 9.90
C GLY A 112 -11.20 13.43 11.30
N ALA A 113 -10.03 14.04 11.57
CA ALA A 113 -9.43 14.02 12.90
C ALA A 113 -10.27 14.75 13.97
N ALA A 114 -11.07 15.76 13.57
CA ALA A 114 -12.05 16.41 14.45
C ALA A 114 -13.31 15.55 14.63
N THR A 115 -13.80 14.91 13.57
CA THR A 115 -14.91 13.94 13.66
C THR A 115 -14.57 12.75 14.56
N LEU A 116 -13.32 12.26 14.50
CA LEU A 116 -12.80 11.23 15.41
C LEU A 116 -12.70 11.75 16.86
N ARG A 117 -12.21 12.98 17.07
CA ARG A 117 -12.15 13.64 18.39
C ARG A 117 -13.53 13.73 19.04
N ASP A 118 -14.54 14.13 18.27
CA ASP A 118 -15.90 14.42 18.76
C ASP A 118 -16.74 13.13 18.98
N CYS A 119 -16.21 11.96 18.62
CA CYS A 119 -16.84 10.68 18.88
C CYS A 119 -16.55 10.20 20.31
N GLY A 120 -17.41 10.55 21.27
CA GLY A 120 -17.27 10.19 22.69
C GLY A 120 -17.14 8.69 23.00
N ILE A 121 -17.64 7.80 22.13
CA ILE A 121 -17.40 6.34 22.24
C ILE A 121 -15.92 6.04 21.98
N LEU A 122 -15.35 6.57 20.90
CA LEU A 122 -13.94 6.38 20.55
C LEU A 122 -13.02 7.04 21.60
N GLU A 123 -13.35 8.25 22.06
CA GLU A 123 -12.62 8.90 23.16
C GLU A 123 -12.56 7.99 24.40
N SER A 124 -13.70 7.41 24.80
CA SER A 124 -13.79 6.52 25.96
C SER A 124 -12.97 5.25 25.77
N MET A 125 -13.03 4.64 24.57
CA MET A 125 -12.23 3.46 24.22
C MET A 125 -10.73 3.78 24.27
N VAL A 126 -10.26 4.84 23.61
CA VAL A 126 -8.83 5.18 23.54
C VAL A 126 -8.29 5.62 24.90
N LYS A 127 -9.06 6.38 25.69
CA LYS A 127 -8.65 6.74 27.08
C LYS A 127 -8.50 5.51 27.98
N LYS A 128 -9.45 4.56 27.91
CA LYS A 128 -9.36 3.30 28.65
C LYS A 128 -8.16 2.47 28.18
N HIS A 129 -8.02 2.26 26.87
CA HIS A 129 -6.92 1.50 26.24
C HIS A 129 -5.53 2.07 26.60
N ALA A 130 -5.39 3.40 26.66
CA ALA A 130 -4.18 4.08 27.12
C ALA A 130 -3.92 3.87 28.63
N ALA A 131 -4.95 3.94 29.48
CA ALA A 131 -4.84 3.67 30.91
C ALA A 131 -4.49 2.20 31.21
N ASP A 132 -5.00 1.27 30.40
CA ASP A 132 -4.67 -0.16 30.42
C ASP A 132 -3.27 -0.48 29.85
N GLY A 133 -2.46 0.54 29.52
CA GLY A 133 -1.07 0.40 29.08
C GLY A 133 -0.88 -0.21 27.68
N GLN A 134 -1.92 -0.18 26.85
CA GLN A 134 -1.90 -0.75 25.51
C GLN A 134 -1.32 0.22 24.47
N LEU A 135 -0.98 -0.29 23.28
CA LEU A 135 -0.37 0.50 22.22
C LEU A 135 -1.43 1.39 21.55
N TYR A 136 -1.19 2.70 21.43
CA TYR A 136 -2.05 3.57 20.62
C TYR A 136 -1.25 4.46 19.68
N ALA A 137 -1.89 4.90 18.60
CA ALA A 137 -1.21 5.62 17.54
C ALA A 137 -2.07 6.67 16.88
N GLY A 138 -1.42 7.67 16.28
CA GLY A 138 -2.07 8.72 15.51
C GLY A 138 -1.15 9.31 14.46
N ILE A 139 -1.67 9.59 13.27
CA ILE A 139 -0.91 10.20 12.18
C ILE A 139 -1.53 11.55 11.77
N CYS A 140 -0.69 12.43 11.20
CA CYS A 140 -1.11 13.67 10.57
C CYS A 140 -1.77 14.65 11.56
N ALA A 141 -3.07 14.91 11.44
CA ALA A 141 -3.81 15.78 12.35
C ALA A 141 -4.21 15.08 13.67
N ALA A 142 -4.33 13.75 13.69
CA ALA A 142 -4.88 13.01 14.84
C ALA A 142 -4.11 13.18 16.17
N PRO A 143 -2.75 13.26 16.21
CA PRO A 143 -2.01 13.49 17.45
C PRO A 143 -2.37 14.81 18.13
N ALA A 144 -2.55 15.88 17.37
CA ALA A 144 -2.85 17.22 17.90
C ALA A 144 -4.36 17.42 18.15
N VAL A 145 -5.20 16.97 17.22
CA VAL A 145 -6.64 17.23 17.23
C VAL A 145 -7.39 16.27 18.16
N ALA A 146 -7.11 14.97 18.09
CA ALA A 146 -7.79 13.96 18.90
C ALA A 146 -6.97 13.62 20.17
N LEU A 147 -5.81 12.96 20.02
CA LEU A 147 -5.05 12.44 21.17
C LEU A 147 -4.62 13.56 22.14
N GLY A 148 -4.19 14.70 21.61
CA GLY A 148 -3.79 15.88 22.40
C GLY A 148 -4.95 16.48 23.20
N SER A 149 -6.11 16.70 22.58
CA SER A 149 -7.28 17.27 23.27
C SER A 149 -7.90 16.31 24.29
N TRP A 150 -7.80 15.00 24.05
CA TRP A 150 -8.11 13.96 25.04
C TRP A 150 -7.10 13.86 26.19
N GLY A 151 -5.98 14.61 26.14
CA GLY A 151 -4.92 14.65 27.16
C GLY A 151 -3.89 13.51 27.07
N LEU A 152 -4.00 12.64 26.07
CA LEU A 152 -3.19 11.42 25.92
C LEU A 152 -1.76 11.68 25.43
N MET A 153 -1.42 12.93 25.08
CA MET A 153 -0.08 13.30 24.65
C MET A 153 0.78 13.94 25.78
N LYS A 154 0.22 14.09 26.99
CA LYS A 154 0.82 14.89 28.06
C LYS A 154 2.19 14.37 28.50
N GLY A 155 3.23 15.17 28.24
CA GLY A 155 4.60 14.88 28.66
C GLY A 155 5.34 13.86 27.79
N LEU A 156 4.74 13.40 26.70
CA LEU A 156 5.36 12.52 25.72
C LEU A 156 6.13 13.30 24.65
N LYS A 157 7.06 12.62 23.97
CA LYS A 157 7.72 13.08 22.75
C LYS A 157 6.94 12.62 21.53
N ALA A 158 6.51 13.56 20.68
CA ALA A 158 5.56 13.27 19.61
C ALA A 158 5.80 14.10 18.33
N THR A 159 5.20 13.66 17.22
CA THR A 159 5.18 14.40 15.95
C THR A 159 3.77 14.46 15.38
N CYS A 160 3.54 15.36 14.41
CA CYS A 160 2.28 15.45 13.66
C CYS A 160 2.52 16.17 12.32
N TYR A 161 1.42 16.43 11.60
CA TYR A 161 1.46 17.25 10.38
C TYR A 161 1.91 18.69 10.71
N PRO A 162 2.77 19.34 9.90
CA PRO A 162 3.41 20.63 10.24
C PRO A 162 2.46 21.72 10.74
N SER A 163 1.30 21.92 10.10
CA SER A 163 0.33 22.97 10.50
C SER A 163 -0.38 22.71 11.84
N PHE A 164 -0.13 21.56 12.48
CA PHE A 164 -0.67 21.21 13.79
C PHE A 164 0.41 21.11 14.88
N MET A 165 1.69 21.35 14.55
CA MET A 165 2.81 21.24 15.50
C MET A 165 2.68 22.25 16.66
N GLU A 166 2.21 23.46 16.39
CA GLU A 166 1.94 24.47 17.42
C GLU A 166 0.77 24.06 18.35
N GLN A 167 -0.25 23.40 17.81
CA GLN A 167 -1.32 22.84 18.64
C GLN A 167 -0.80 21.67 19.50
N LEU A 168 0.06 20.80 18.94
CA LEU A 168 0.63 19.67 19.67
C LEU A 168 1.60 20.10 20.79
N SER A 169 2.38 21.16 20.59
CA SER A 169 3.36 21.65 21.59
C SER A 169 2.73 22.14 22.89
N SER A 170 1.43 22.48 22.87
CA SER A 170 0.65 22.77 24.09
C SER A 170 0.47 21.56 25.03
N THR A 171 0.74 20.33 24.54
CA THR A 171 0.56 19.09 25.31
C THR A 171 1.79 18.17 25.32
N ALA A 172 2.62 18.20 24.26
CA ALA A 172 3.71 17.25 24.05
C ALA A 172 5.03 17.93 23.66
N THR A 173 6.14 17.22 23.84
CA THR A 173 7.45 17.61 23.33
C THR A 173 7.51 17.30 21.83
N THR A 174 7.28 18.30 21.00
CA THR A 174 7.20 18.16 19.53
C THR A 174 8.56 17.91 18.87
N VAL A 175 8.61 16.97 17.93
CA VAL A 175 9.79 16.69 17.08
C VAL A 175 9.42 16.41 15.63
N GLU A 176 10.42 16.48 14.75
CA GLU A 176 10.26 16.48 13.30
C GLU A 176 10.49 15.12 12.62
N SER A 177 10.76 14.07 13.39
CA SER A 177 10.95 12.70 12.92
C SER A 177 9.72 12.20 12.14
N ARG A 178 9.93 11.48 11.03
CA ARG A 178 8.84 10.96 10.15
C ARG A 178 7.90 10.01 10.91
N VAL A 179 8.45 9.26 11.86
CA VAL A 179 7.74 8.48 12.88
C VAL A 179 8.40 8.72 14.22
N GLN A 180 7.61 8.93 15.27
CA GLN A 180 8.09 9.09 16.65
C GLN A 180 7.35 8.14 17.58
N GLN A 181 8.07 7.17 18.16
CA GLN A 181 7.61 6.39 19.30
C GLN A 181 7.97 7.10 20.61
N ASP A 182 7.07 7.10 21.58
CA ASP A 182 7.41 7.28 22.99
C ASP A 182 6.58 6.34 23.86
N GLY A 183 7.25 5.47 24.62
CA GLY A 183 6.64 4.37 25.36
C GLY A 183 5.65 3.54 24.53
N LYS A 184 4.36 3.71 24.84
CA LYS A 184 3.21 3.02 24.23
C LYS A 184 2.51 3.82 23.12
N VAL A 185 3.08 4.94 22.70
CA VAL A 185 2.49 5.83 21.69
C VAL A 185 3.38 5.88 20.46
N VAL A 186 2.78 5.77 19.27
CA VAL A 186 3.46 5.98 18.00
C VAL A 186 2.75 7.10 17.23
N THR A 187 3.51 8.11 16.81
CA THR A 187 3.00 9.26 16.04
C THR A 187 3.74 9.44 14.72
N SER A 188 3.09 10.03 13.73
CA SER A 188 3.67 10.26 12.39
C SER A 188 3.07 11.49 11.69
N ARG A 189 3.72 11.97 10.63
CA ARG A 189 3.51 13.34 10.11
C ARG A 189 2.45 13.49 9.02
N GLY A 190 2.23 12.51 8.14
CA GLY A 190 1.28 12.67 7.03
C GLY A 190 1.27 11.51 6.02
N PRO A 191 0.60 11.68 4.87
CA PRO A 191 0.33 10.57 3.96
C PRO A 191 1.60 9.87 3.45
N GLY A 192 2.61 10.67 3.09
CA GLY A 192 3.93 10.21 2.63
C GLY A 192 4.81 9.58 3.71
N THR A 193 4.42 9.59 4.98
CA THR A 193 5.09 8.85 6.08
C THR A 193 4.34 7.58 6.50
N THR A 194 3.15 7.31 5.96
CA THR A 194 2.25 6.25 6.46
C THR A 194 2.85 4.84 6.39
N MET A 195 3.63 4.50 5.36
CA MET A 195 4.22 3.15 5.24
C MET A 195 5.23 2.90 6.37
N GLU A 196 6.10 3.87 6.66
CA GLU A 196 7.07 3.80 7.77
C GLU A 196 6.36 3.70 9.13
N PHE A 197 5.31 4.51 9.33
CA PHE A 197 4.44 4.47 10.50
C PHE A 197 3.83 3.08 10.70
N SER A 198 3.23 2.52 9.64
CA SER A 198 2.56 1.23 9.68
C SER A 198 3.52 0.06 9.93
N VAL A 199 4.72 0.10 9.32
CA VAL A 199 5.79 -0.87 9.60
C VAL A 199 6.29 -0.77 11.03
N SER A 200 6.38 0.44 11.60
CA SER A 200 6.72 0.63 13.01
C SER A 200 5.66 0.04 13.94
N LEU A 201 4.36 0.16 13.61
CA LEU A 201 3.27 -0.50 14.36
C LEU A 201 3.36 -2.03 14.31
N VAL A 202 3.79 -2.60 13.17
CA VAL A 202 4.08 -4.04 13.05
C VAL A 202 5.27 -4.43 13.96
N GLU A 203 6.33 -3.61 14.03
CA GLU A 203 7.47 -3.85 14.92
C GLU A 203 7.05 -3.84 16.41
N GLN A 204 6.14 -2.95 16.83
CA GLN A 204 5.62 -2.94 18.21
C GLN A 204 4.74 -4.15 18.55
N LEU A 205 3.92 -4.62 17.60
CA LEU A 205 2.96 -5.70 17.83
C LEU A 205 3.56 -7.12 17.72
N TYR A 206 4.54 -7.28 16.82
CA TYR A 206 5.09 -8.58 16.40
C TYR A 206 6.62 -8.67 16.39
N GLY A 207 7.33 -7.56 16.65
CA GLY A 207 8.78 -7.52 16.63
C GLY A 207 9.39 -7.30 15.24
N LYS A 208 10.69 -6.99 15.25
CA LYS A 208 11.46 -6.52 14.08
C LYS A 208 11.50 -7.50 12.91
N GLU A 209 11.53 -8.81 13.20
CA GLU A 209 11.55 -9.85 12.17
C GLU A 209 10.28 -9.80 11.31
N LYS A 210 9.11 -9.62 11.94
CA LYS A 210 7.84 -9.50 11.22
C LYS A 210 7.71 -8.18 10.47
N ALA A 211 8.25 -7.09 11.02
CA ALA A 211 8.33 -5.81 10.31
C ALA A 211 9.19 -5.91 9.04
N ASN A 212 10.33 -6.59 9.10
CA ASN A 212 11.18 -6.87 7.93
C ASN A 212 10.47 -7.77 6.90
N GLU A 213 9.81 -8.84 7.36
CA GLU A 213 9.04 -9.77 6.51
C GLU A 213 7.95 -9.04 5.71
N VAL A 214 7.19 -8.16 6.37
CA VAL A 214 6.12 -7.36 5.74
C VAL A 214 6.68 -6.28 4.82
N SER A 215 7.82 -5.68 5.16
CA SER A 215 8.43 -4.59 4.37
C SER A 215 8.97 -5.02 3.01
N GLY A 216 9.53 -6.24 2.90
CA GLY A 216 10.13 -6.74 1.67
C GLY A 216 9.17 -6.69 0.46
N PRO A 217 7.98 -7.32 0.55
CA PRO A 217 6.97 -7.29 -0.51
C PRO A 217 6.36 -5.91 -0.81
N LEU A 218 6.62 -4.88 0.01
CA LEU A 218 6.15 -3.52 -0.28
C LEU A 218 7.03 -2.76 -1.28
N VAL A 219 8.29 -3.18 -1.54
CA VAL A 219 9.19 -2.48 -2.49
C VAL A 219 9.46 -1.01 -2.09
N MET A 220 9.44 -0.72 -0.79
CA MET A 220 9.71 0.63 -0.23
C MET A 220 11.09 1.14 -0.64
N CYS A 221 11.23 2.47 -0.79
CA CYS A 221 12.54 3.08 -0.99
C CYS A 221 13.28 3.17 0.35
N SER A 222 14.51 2.64 0.43
CA SER A 222 15.33 2.73 1.63
C SER A 222 15.99 4.10 1.82
N ASN A 223 16.10 4.90 0.75
CA ASN A 223 16.70 6.23 0.74
C ASN A 223 15.83 7.20 -0.08
N LEU A 224 14.81 7.78 0.56
CA LEU A 224 14.06 8.91 0.00
C LEU A 224 14.94 10.18 0.04
N GLY A 225 15.76 10.36 -1.00
CA GLY A 225 16.37 11.66 -1.29
C GLY A 225 15.34 12.64 -1.88
N ASP A 226 15.77 13.89 -2.12
CA ASP A 226 14.89 15.01 -2.50
C ASP A 226 14.18 14.89 -3.87
N LYS A 227 14.28 13.73 -4.54
CA LYS A 227 13.76 13.47 -5.90
C LYS A 227 13.20 12.06 -6.00
N PHE A 228 11.91 11.94 -6.34
CA PHE A 228 11.39 10.72 -6.96
C PHE A 228 11.99 10.60 -8.38
N ILE A 229 12.33 9.39 -8.80
CA ILE A 229 13.02 9.16 -10.08
C ILE A 229 12.10 8.40 -11.03
N MET A 230 11.62 9.12 -12.05
CA MET A 230 11.01 8.54 -13.25
C MET A 230 12.10 8.36 -14.30
N ALA A 231 12.27 7.13 -14.81
CA ALA A 231 12.99 6.91 -16.05
C ALA A 231 12.04 7.20 -17.23
N GLU A 232 12.45 8.01 -18.21
CA GLU A 232 11.66 8.29 -19.40
C GLU A 232 12.43 7.92 -20.68
N LEU A 233 11.75 7.17 -21.54
CA LEU A 233 12.21 6.70 -22.85
C LEU A 233 11.19 7.13 -23.92
N ASN A 234 11.67 7.36 -25.15
CA ASN A 234 10.83 7.79 -26.28
C ASN A 234 9.88 8.95 -25.90
N PRO A 235 10.39 10.06 -25.30
CA PRO A 235 9.56 11.06 -24.63
C PRO A 235 8.55 11.71 -25.56
N ILE A 236 7.32 11.87 -25.07
CA ILE A 236 6.24 12.63 -25.72
C ILE A 236 5.56 13.55 -24.70
N ASP A 237 4.92 14.61 -25.19
CA ASP A 237 4.10 15.47 -24.34
C ASP A 237 2.75 14.80 -24.03
N TRP A 238 2.26 14.95 -22.81
CA TRP A 238 0.99 14.38 -22.32
C TRP A 238 -0.05 15.48 -21.98
N LYS A 239 0.33 16.77 -22.05
CA LYS A 239 -0.49 17.89 -21.52
C LYS A 239 -1.95 17.87 -21.99
N CYS A 240 -2.82 18.09 -21.00
CA CYS A 240 -4.24 18.37 -21.14
C CYS A 240 -4.61 19.30 -20.00
N ASP A 241 -5.41 20.34 -20.25
CA ASP A 241 -5.73 21.36 -19.23
C ASP A 241 -6.57 20.82 -18.06
N ASN A 242 -7.29 19.71 -18.29
CA ASN A 242 -8.04 18.98 -17.27
C ASN A 242 -8.19 17.49 -17.70
N PRO A 243 -7.17 16.64 -17.46
CA PRO A 243 -7.17 15.27 -17.96
C PRO A 243 -8.26 14.42 -17.31
N GLN A 244 -9.05 13.73 -18.12
CA GLN A 244 -10.00 12.74 -17.64
C GLN A 244 -9.32 11.37 -17.51
N ILE A 245 -9.21 10.86 -16.28
CA ILE A 245 -8.41 9.68 -15.95
C ILE A 245 -9.31 8.55 -15.45
N LEU A 246 -9.19 7.36 -16.06
CA LEU A 246 -9.84 6.14 -15.59
C LEU A 246 -8.93 5.37 -14.64
N VAL A 247 -9.43 5.08 -13.43
CA VAL A 247 -8.82 4.12 -12.50
C VAL A 247 -9.81 2.97 -12.26
N PRO A 248 -9.65 1.82 -12.92
CA PRO A 248 -10.45 0.64 -12.64
C PRO A 248 -10.11 0.06 -11.27
N ILE A 249 -11.13 -0.43 -10.55
CA ILE A 249 -10.99 -1.23 -9.33
C ILE A 249 -11.87 -2.48 -9.42
N ALA A 250 -11.46 -3.55 -8.74
CA ALA A 250 -12.08 -4.87 -8.79
C ALA A 250 -11.89 -5.61 -7.47
N ASN A 251 -12.54 -6.76 -7.32
CA ASN A 251 -12.31 -7.65 -6.19
C ASN A 251 -10.84 -8.16 -6.22
N GLY A 252 -10.13 -7.95 -5.12
CA GLY A 252 -8.71 -8.31 -4.98
C GLY A 252 -7.71 -7.34 -5.64
N THR A 253 -8.14 -6.16 -6.07
CA THR A 253 -7.25 -5.01 -6.36
C THR A 253 -6.39 -4.67 -5.13
N GLU A 254 -5.16 -4.21 -5.33
CA GLU A 254 -4.32 -3.71 -4.23
C GLU A 254 -4.83 -2.34 -3.77
N GLU A 255 -5.29 -2.27 -2.52
CA GLU A 255 -6.00 -1.11 -1.98
C GLU A 255 -5.14 0.14 -1.82
N MET A 256 -3.87 0.04 -1.42
CA MET A 256 -3.02 1.21 -1.25
C MET A 256 -2.51 1.73 -2.60
N GLU A 257 -2.18 0.85 -3.54
CA GLU A 257 -1.86 1.25 -4.92
C GLU A 257 -3.03 2.02 -5.54
N ALA A 258 -4.26 1.50 -5.41
CA ALA A 258 -5.45 2.16 -5.93
C ALA A 258 -5.72 3.51 -5.24
N VAL A 259 -5.73 3.57 -3.91
CA VAL A 259 -6.04 4.80 -3.17
C VAL A 259 -4.97 5.88 -3.36
N ILE A 260 -3.68 5.53 -3.40
CA ILE A 260 -2.61 6.50 -3.68
C ILE A 260 -2.75 7.09 -5.09
N ILE A 261 -3.04 6.28 -6.11
CA ILE A 261 -3.31 6.79 -7.47
C ILE A 261 -4.50 7.75 -7.48
N ILE A 262 -5.63 7.35 -6.87
CA ILE A 262 -6.88 8.13 -6.89
C ILE A 262 -6.72 9.46 -6.15
N ASP A 263 -6.14 9.42 -4.95
CA ASP A 263 -5.98 10.59 -4.09
C ASP A 263 -5.02 11.63 -4.70
N VAL A 264 -3.80 11.22 -5.07
CA VAL A 264 -2.76 12.11 -5.60
C VAL A 264 -3.21 12.81 -6.88
N LEU A 265 -3.90 12.10 -7.78
CA LEU A 265 -4.41 12.68 -9.02
C LEU A 265 -5.58 13.65 -8.77
N ARG A 266 -6.42 13.40 -7.76
CA ARG A 266 -7.46 14.35 -7.33
C ARG A 266 -6.91 15.56 -6.58
N ARG A 267 -5.79 15.42 -5.84
CA ARG A 267 -5.03 16.57 -5.30
C ARG A 267 -4.48 17.45 -6.43
N ALA A 268 -4.01 16.83 -7.52
CA ALA A 268 -3.59 17.52 -8.74
C ALA A 268 -4.73 18.15 -9.56
N LYS A 269 -5.99 17.92 -9.17
CA LYS A 269 -7.22 18.40 -9.85
C LYS A 269 -7.53 17.73 -11.18
N ALA A 270 -6.97 16.54 -11.45
CA ALA A 270 -7.43 15.71 -12.56
C ALA A 270 -8.87 15.19 -12.33
N ASN A 271 -9.61 15.00 -13.40
CA ASN A 271 -10.95 14.41 -13.36
C ASN A 271 -10.84 12.87 -13.30
N VAL A 272 -10.64 12.34 -12.09
CA VAL A 272 -10.44 10.90 -11.84
C VAL A 272 -11.77 10.17 -11.68
N VAL A 273 -12.12 9.36 -12.67
CA VAL A 273 -13.27 8.44 -12.65
C VAL A 273 -12.81 7.09 -12.10
N VAL A 274 -13.31 6.71 -10.92
CA VAL A 274 -13.09 5.38 -10.35
C VAL A 274 -14.21 4.45 -10.83
N ALA A 275 -13.86 3.37 -11.51
CA ALA A 275 -14.83 2.45 -12.10
C ALA A 275 -14.71 1.03 -11.53
N SER A 276 -15.82 0.48 -11.01
CA SER A 276 -15.85 -0.93 -10.61
C SER A 276 -15.96 -1.84 -11.84
N VAL A 277 -15.11 -2.85 -11.92
CA VAL A 277 -15.17 -3.91 -12.94
C VAL A 277 -16.20 -5.00 -12.59
N GLU A 278 -16.70 -4.99 -11.34
CA GLU A 278 -17.77 -5.87 -10.86
C GLU A 278 -19.16 -5.39 -11.28
N ASP A 279 -20.20 -6.14 -10.92
CA ASP A 279 -21.62 -5.78 -11.12
C ASP A 279 -22.14 -4.69 -10.15
N LYS A 280 -21.38 -4.40 -9.08
CA LYS A 280 -21.68 -3.38 -8.06
C LYS A 280 -20.52 -2.39 -7.84
N LEU A 281 -20.84 -1.20 -7.31
CA LEU A 281 -19.86 -0.15 -7.04
C LEU A 281 -18.87 -0.51 -5.90
N GLU A 282 -19.30 -1.30 -4.92
CA GLU A 282 -18.48 -1.69 -3.77
C GLU A 282 -17.65 -2.95 -4.09
N ILE A 283 -16.32 -2.84 -3.99
CA ILE A 283 -15.38 -3.95 -4.17
C ILE A 283 -14.68 -4.31 -2.86
N VAL A 284 -14.21 -5.56 -2.76
CA VAL A 284 -13.39 -6.05 -1.63
C VAL A 284 -11.94 -6.24 -2.10
N ALA A 285 -11.04 -5.38 -1.64
CA ALA A 285 -9.64 -5.34 -2.06
C ALA A 285 -8.78 -6.48 -1.47
N SER A 286 -7.50 -6.52 -1.84
CA SER A 286 -6.56 -7.63 -1.62
C SER A 286 -6.27 -7.94 -0.14
N ARG A 287 -6.35 -6.94 0.73
CA ARG A 287 -6.31 -7.01 2.20
C ARG A 287 -7.64 -6.57 2.80
N LYS A 288 -8.73 -6.82 2.09
CA LYS A 288 -10.12 -6.69 2.56
C LYS A 288 -10.54 -5.27 2.95
N VAL A 289 -9.84 -4.24 2.47
CA VAL A 289 -10.42 -2.89 2.49
C VAL A 289 -11.59 -2.87 1.50
N LYS A 290 -12.72 -2.29 1.90
CA LYS A 290 -13.90 -2.18 1.03
C LYS A 290 -13.95 -0.77 0.45
N LEU A 291 -13.87 -0.66 -0.86
CA LEU A 291 -13.83 0.62 -1.60
C LEU A 291 -15.08 0.73 -2.46
N VAL A 292 -15.62 1.95 -2.59
CA VAL A 292 -16.78 2.22 -3.46
C VAL A 292 -16.34 3.07 -4.66
N ALA A 293 -16.51 2.53 -5.86
CA ALA A 293 -16.30 3.22 -7.12
C ALA A 293 -17.34 4.36 -7.32
N ASP A 294 -17.02 5.30 -8.22
CA ASP A 294 -17.96 6.36 -8.60
C ASP A 294 -18.95 5.88 -9.67
N VAL A 295 -18.54 4.93 -10.53
CA VAL A 295 -19.35 4.32 -11.60
C VAL A 295 -19.07 2.83 -11.75
N LEU A 296 -19.96 2.12 -12.46
CA LEU A 296 -19.66 0.79 -13.02
C LEU A 296 -18.84 0.95 -14.31
N LEU A 297 -18.04 -0.06 -14.66
CA LEU A 297 -17.27 -0.10 -15.91
C LEU A 297 -18.16 0.08 -17.14
N ASP A 298 -19.40 -0.43 -17.11
CA ASP A 298 -20.39 -0.30 -18.19
C ASP A 298 -20.77 1.15 -18.51
N GLU A 299 -20.71 2.05 -17.52
CA GLU A 299 -20.85 3.49 -17.75
C GLU A 299 -19.52 4.12 -18.16
N ALA A 300 -18.41 3.70 -17.55
CA ALA A 300 -17.07 4.20 -17.86
C ALA A 300 -16.67 3.97 -19.33
N VAL A 301 -16.98 2.82 -19.93
CA VAL A 301 -16.66 2.54 -21.35
C VAL A 301 -17.42 3.41 -22.37
N LYS A 302 -18.39 4.22 -21.91
CA LYS A 302 -19.10 5.22 -22.73
C LYS A 302 -18.33 6.55 -22.82
N LEU A 303 -17.28 6.72 -22.01
CA LEU A 303 -16.47 7.94 -21.91
C LEU A 303 -15.11 7.79 -22.63
N SER A 304 -14.52 8.93 -22.99
CA SER A 304 -13.14 9.00 -23.51
C SER A 304 -12.17 9.47 -22.43
N TYR A 305 -11.00 8.82 -22.34
CA TYR A 305 -10.00 9.12 -21.31
C TYR A 305 -8.71 9.64 -21.91
N ASP A 306 -7.97 10.42 -21.13
CA ASP A 306 -6.62 10.91 -21.46
C ASP A 306 -5.56 10.02 -20.83
N LEU A 307 -5.86 9.39 -19.69
CA LEU A 307 -5.12 8.27 -19.14
C LEU A 307 -6.07 7.15 -18.69
N ILE A 308 -5.70 5.91 -18.97
CA ILE A 308 -6.25 4.73 -18.27
C ILE A 308 -5.12 4.11 -17.48
N VAL A 309 -5.24 4.02 -16.15
CA VAL A 309 -4.19 3.51 -15.28
C VAL A 309 -4.69 2.39 -14.37
N LEU A 310 -3.99 1.26 -14.39
CA LEU A 310 -4.33 0.07 -13.61
C LEU A 310 -3.49 -0.01 -12.32
N PRO A 311 -4.12 -0.02 -11.13
CA PRO A 311 -3.49 -0.54 -9.92
C PRO A 311 -3.12 -2.03 -10.08
N GLY A 312 -2.40 -2.61 -9.14
CA GLY A 312 -2.08 -4.03 -9.11
C GLY A 312 -3.03 -4.87 -8.24
N GLY A 313 -2.44 -5.82 -7.52
CA GLY A 313 -3.13 -6.87 -6.78
C GLY A 313 -3.41 -8.07 -7.68
N LEU A 314 -3.12 -9.29 -7.20
CA LEU A 314 -3.23 -10.49 -8.04
C LEU A 314 -4.67 -10.77 -8.49
N GLY A 315 -5.66 -10.56 -7.61
CA GLY A 315 -7.08 -10.73 -7.94
C GLY A 315 -7.58 -9.63 -8.89
N GLY A 316 -7.28 -8.37 -8.58
CA GLY A 316 -7.69 -7.23 -9.39
C GLY A 316 -7.11 -7.31 -10.80
N ALA A 317 -5.81 -7.59 -10.93
CA ALA A 317 -5.17 -7.79 -12.22
C ALA A 317 -5.74 -8.99 -13.01
N GLN A 318 -6.21 -10.05 -12.35
CA GLN A 318 -6.92 -11.16 -13.01
C GLN A 318 -8.32 -10.75 -13.49
N ALA A 319 -9.07 -10.00 -12.68
CA ALA A 319 -10.37 -9.45 -13.07
C ALA A 319 -10.25 -8.45 -14.23
N TYR A 320 -9.24 -7.56 -14.20
CA TYR A 320 -8.94 -6.64 -15.29
C TYR A 320 -8.59 -7.37 -16.59
N ALA A 321 -7.77 -8.43 -16.50
CA ALA A 321 -7.39 -9.25 -17.65
C ALA A 321 -8.56 -10.06 -18.23
N SER A 322 -9.53 -10.44 -17.40
CA SER A 322 -10.74 -11.18 -17.82
C SER A 322 -11.85 -10.27 -18.35
N SER A 323 -11.79 -8.97 -18.09
CA SER A 323 -12.79 -8.00 -18.54
C SER A 323 -12.53 -7.56 -19.99
N GLU A 324 -13.21 -8.20 -20.94
CA GLU A 324 -13.17 -7.82 -22.37
C GLU A 324 -13.46 -6.33 -22.58
N LYS A 325 -14.40 -5.77 -21.79
CA LYS A 325 -14.77 -4.35 -21.83
C LYS A 325 -13.57 -3.45 -21.54
N LEU A 326 -12.82 -3.73 -20.47
CA LEU A 326 -11.63 -2.96 -20.09
C LEU A 326 -10.45 -3.23 -21.04
N VAL A 327 -10.21 -4.48 -21.41
CA VAL A 327 -9.14 -4.88 -22.35
C VAL A 327 -9.33 -4.20 -23.71
N ASN A 328 -10.55 -4.13 -24.23
CA ASN A 328 -10.83 -3.48 -25.51
C ASN A 328 -10.78 -1.94 -25.40
N LEU A 329 -11.08 -1.35 -24.24
CA LEU A 329 -10.85 0.08 -23.99
C LEU A 329 -9.35 0.41 -23.97
N LEU A 330 -8.53 -0.42 -23.30
CA LEU A 330 -7.07 -0.28 -23.27
C LEU A 330 -6.41 -0.42 -24.65
N LYS A 331 -6.91 -1.35 -25.50
CA LYS A 331 -6.45 -1.46 -26.90
C LYS A 331 -6.73 -0.18 -27.68
N LYS A 332 -7.96 0.35 -27.62
CA LYS A 332 -8.33 1.64 -28.25
C LYS A 332 -7.47 2.80 -27.76
N GLN A 333 -7.17 2.87 -26.46
CA GLN A 333 -6.31 3.89 -25.86
C GLN A 333 -4.90 3.84 -26.47
N ARG A 334 -4.30 2.65 -26.54
CA ARG A 334 -2.98 2.41 -27.16
C ARG A 334 -2.99 2.70 -28.66
N GLU A 335 -4.02 2.24 -29.39
CA GLU A 335 -4.21 2.48 -30.84
C GLU A 335 -4.34 3.97 -31.17
N SER A 336 -5.00 4.74 -30.29
CA SER A 336 -5.12 6.20 -30.38
C SER A 336 -3.85 6.95 -29.97
N ASN A 337 -2.75 6.23 -29.67
CA ASN A 337 -1.51 6.74 -29.08
C ASN A 337 -1.70 7.58 -27.78
N LYS A 338 -2.83 7.45 -27.10
CA LYS A 338 -3.08 8.15 -25.83
C LYS A 338 -2.34 7.48 -24.68
N PRO A 339 -2.05 8.21 -23.58
CA PRO A 339 -1.49 7.64 -22.36
C PRO A 339 -2.31 6.47 -21.79
N TYR A 340 -1.60 5.44 -21.35
CA TYR A 340 -2.10 4.31 -20.57
C TYR A 340 -1.00 3.80 -19.62
N GLY A 341 -1.36 3.10 -18.56
CA GLY A 341 -0.38 2.57 -17.62
C GLY A 341 -0.90 1.48 -16.70
N ALA A 342 0.03 0.83 -16.02
CA ALA A 342 -0.26 -0.19 -15.03
C ALA A 342 0.89 -0.33 -14.03
N MET A 343 0.61 -0.76 -12.80
CA MET A 343 1.67 -1.06 -11.84
C MET A 343 1.55 -2.45 -11.21
N CYS A 344 2.64 -2.88 -10.56
CA CYS A 344 2.72 -4.11 -9.78
C CYS A 344 2.39 -5.35 -10.63
N ALA A 345 1.26 -6.02 -10.38
CA ALA A 345 0.85 -7.21 -11.11
C ALA A 345 0.30 -6.90 -12.52
N SER A 346 -0.28 -5.72 -12.73
CA SER A 346 -1.06 -5.42 -13.93
C SER A 346 -0.24 -5.28 -15.23
N PRO A 347 1.02 -4.81 -15.26
CA PRO A 347 1.86 -4.91 -16.46
C PRO A 347 2.04 -6.37 -16.94
N ALA A 348 2.33 -7.28 -16.02
CA ALA A 348 2.65 -8.68 -16.32
C ALA A 348 1.43 -9.59 -16.48
N LEU A 349 0.26 -9.23 -15.92
CA LEU A 349 -0.97 -10.03 -16.01
C LEU A 349 -2.04 -9.44 -16.93
N VAL A 350 -2.02 -8.12 -17.19
CA VAL A 350 -2.98 -7.45 -18.09
C VAL A 350 -2.30 -6.98 -19.37
N LEU A 351 -1.22 -6.19 -19.27
CA LEU A 351 -0.65 -5.52 -20.44
C LEU A 351 0.13 -6.47 -21.37
N GLU A 352 1.03 -7.28 -20.82
CA GLU A 352 1.84 -8.24 -21.60
C GLU A 352 0.97 -9.25 -22.40
N PRO A 353 0.07 -10.05 -21.79
CA PRO A 353 -0.66 -11.09 -22.52
C PRO A 353 -1.62 -10.52 -23.58
N HIS A 354 -2.14 -9.30 -23.39
CA HIS A 354 -2.98 -8.63 -24.40
C HIS A 354 -2.18 -7.90 -25.49
N GLY A 355 -0.84 -8.02 -25.48
CA GLY A 355 0.04 -7.39 -26.45
C GLY A 355 0.18 -5.87 -26.28
N LEU A 356 -0.32 -5.31 -25.18
CA LEU A 356 -0.25 -3.89 -24.88
C LEU A 356 1.18 -3.45 -24.53
N LEU A 357 2.13 -4.37 -24.30
CA LEU A 357 3.57 -4.07 -24.17
C LEU A 357 4.40 -4.31 -25.46
N LYS A 358 3.78 -4.73 -26.57
CA LYS A 358 4.52 -4.95 -27.84
C LYS A 358 5.23 -3.68 -28.29
N GLY A 359 6.54 -3.78 -28.53
CA GLY A 359 7.37 -2.65 -28.95
C GLY A 359 7.61 -1.59 -27.87
N LYS A 360 7.38 -1.92 -26.58
CA LYS A 360 7.62 -1.05 -25.43
C LYS A 360 8.59 -1.68 -24.44
N LYS A 361 9.18 -0.85 -23.59
CA LYS A 361 9.87 -1.23 -22.36
C LYS A 361 8.93 -1.02 -21.17
N ALA A 362 9.02 -1.89 -20.17
CA ALA A 362 8.12 -1.91 -19.01
C ALA A 362 8.85 -2.36 -17.74
N THR A 363 8.30 -1.98 -16.60
CA THR A 363 8.64 -2.52 -15.27
C THR A 363 7.39 -3.14 -14.62
N ALA A 364 7.57 -3.99 -13.61
CA ALA A 364 6.48 -4.72 -12.94
C ALA A 364 6.87 -5.12 -11.50
N PHE A 365 5.97 -5.81 -10.81
CA PHE A 365 6.29 -6.45 -9.54
C PHE A 365 7.44 -7.45 -9.69
N PRO A 366 8.49 -7.41 -8.84
CA PRO A 366 9.71 -8.19 -9.06
C PRO A 366 9.49 -9.69 -9.32
N ALA A 367 8.58 -10.33 -8.58
CA ALA A 367 8.25 -11.76 -8.75
C ALA A 367 7.45 -12.09 -10.04
N LEU A 368 7.07 -11.08 -10.83
CA LEU A 368 6.34 -11.20 -12.09
C LEU A 368 7.10 -10.65 -13.30
N CYS A 369 8.24 -9.97 -13.10
CA CYS A 369 9.06 -9.45 -14.21
C CYS A 369 9.52 -10.53 -15.20
N SER A 370 9.70 -11.77 -14.74
CA SER A 370 10.01 -12.93 -15.58
C SER A 370 8.92 -13.32 -16.59
N LYS A 371 7.70 -12.77 -16.45
CA LYS A 371 6.61 -12.92 -17.44
C LYS A 371 6.69 -11.90 -18.57
N LEU A 372 7.46 -10.81 -18.40
CA LEU A 372 7.60 -9.79 -19.44
C LEU A 372 8.49 -10.32 -20.56
N SER A 373 8.10 -10.07 -21.82
CA SER A 373 8.88 -10.48 -22.98
C SER A 373 10.15 -9.63 -23.16
N ASN A 374 10.14 -8.41 -22.63
CA ASN A 374 11.28 -7.51 -22.58
C ASN A 374 11.64 -7.17 -21.12
N GLN A 375 12.77 -7.69 -20.65
CA GLN A 375 13.23 -7.54 -19.27
C GLN A 375 14.33 -6.48 -19.09
N SER A 376 14.58 -5.63 -20.09
CA SER A 376 15.71 -4.68 -20.08
C SER A 376 15.58 -3.50 -19.11
N GLU A 377 14.38 -3.18 -18.61
CA GLU A 377 14.13 -2.00 -17.75
C GLU A 377 13.43 -2.32 -16.42
N ILE A 378 13.39 -3.60 -16.02
CA ILE A 378 12.53 -4.10 -14.92
C ILE A 378 12.95 -3.65 -13.51
N GLU A 379 14.09 -2.97 -13.39
CA GLU A 379 14.57 -2.44 -12.11
C GLU A 379 14.13 -1.00 -11.83
N ASN A 380 13.70 -0.26 -12.86
CA ASN A 380 13.20 1.10 -12.72
C ASN A 380 11.96 1.12 -11.80
N ARG A 381 11.96 2.02 -10.80
CA ARG A 381 10.84 2.20 -9.84
C ARG A 381 9.59 2.75 -10.53
N VAL A 382 9.79 3.70 -11.44
CA VAL A 382 8.79 4.19 -12.39
C VAL A 382 9.46 4.33 -13.75
N LEU A 383 8.77 3.87 -14.80
CA LEU A 383 9.25 3.92 -16.19
C LEU A 383 8.14 4.44 -17.11
N VAL A 384 8.45 5.50 -17.88
CA VAL A 384 7.68 5.96 -19.03
C VAL A 384 8.37 5.51 -20.32
N ASP A 385 7.60 4.96 -21.25
CA ASP A 385 7.99 4.73 -22.65
C ASP A 385 6.92 5.38 -23.55
N GLY A 386 7.15 6.64 -23.95
CA GLY A 386 6.19 7.46 -24.70
C GLY A 386 4.82 7.56 -24.02
N ASN A 387 3.81 6.86 -24.54
CA ASN A 387 2.45 6.83 -24.01
C ASN A 387 2.18 5.70 -22.99
N LEU A 388 3.18 4.89 -22.63
CA LEU A 388 3.07 3.88 -21.58
C LEU A 388 3.75 4.40 -20.30
N ILE A 389 3.10 4.23 -19.13
CA ILE A 389 3.77 4.32 -17.82
C ILE A 389 3.62 3.03 -17.01
N THR A 390 4.69 2.58 -16.35
CA THR A 390 4.70 1.39 -15.50
C THR A 390 5.47 1.58 -14.19
N SER A 391 5.13 0.80 -13.15
CA SER A 391 5.77 0.86 -11.83
C SER A 391 5.71 -0.48 -11.06
N ARG A 392 6.52 -0.64 -10.01
CA ARG A 392 6.86 -1.95 -9.41
C ARG A 392 5.91 -2.45 -8.33
N GLY A 393 5.38 -1.63 -7.43
CA GLY A 393 4.64 -2.14 -6.27
C GLY A 393 4.16 -1.09 -5.29
N PRO A 394 3.67 -1.50 -4.11
CA PRO A 394 2.95 -0.60 -3.20
C PRO A 394 3.79 0.61 -2.77
N GLY A 395 5.05 0.37 -2.43
CA GLY A 395 6.06 1.37 -2.07
C GLY A 395 6.65 2.16 -3.25
N THR A 396 6.19 1.96 -4.49
CA THR A 396 6.42 2.87 -5.63
C THR A 396 5.17 3.62 -6.08
N SER A 397 3.99 3.37 -5.47
CA SER A 397 2.71 4.01 -5.87
C SER A 397 2.76 5.54 -5.84
N MET A 398 3.43 6.11 -4.83
CA MET A 398 3.53 7.57 -4.67
C MET A 398 4.40 8.18 -5.78
N GLU A 399 5.54 7.56 -6.10
CA GLU A 399 6.39 7.98 -7.23
C GLU A 399 5.64 7.84 -8.57
N PHE A 400 4.88 6.76 -8.74
CA PHE A 400 4.09 6.50 -9.94
C PHE A 400 2.97 7.54 -10.14
N ALA A 401 2.23 7.86 -9.09
CA ALA A 401 1.19 8.87 -9.15
C ALA A 401 1.78 10.28 -9.34
N LEU A 402 2.88 10.62 -8.67
CA LEU A 402 3.59 11.89 -8.86
C LEU A 402 4.20 12.03 -10.27
N ALA A 403 4.69 10.94 -10.86
CA ALA A 403 5.15 10.91 -12.25
C ALA A 403 4.00 11.18 -13.24
N ILE A 404 2.80 10.64 -13.00
CA ILE A 404 1.60 10.98 -13.79
C ILE A 404 1.25 12.47 -13.64
N VAL A 405 1.33 13.02 -12.42
CA VAL A 405 1.14 14.46 -12.18
C VAL A 405 2.18 15.28 -12.94
N GLU A 406 3.44 14.86 -12.97
CA GLU A 406 4.51 15.53 -13.71
C GLU A 406 4.26 15.51 -15.23
N LYS A 407 3.82 14.38 -15.80
CA LYS A 407 3.51 14.29 -17.22
C LYS A 407 2.35 15.19 -17.66
N PHE A 408 1.29 15.33 -16.86
CA PHE A 408 0.13 16.17 -17.21
C PHE A 408 0.27 17.64 -16.78
N PHE A 409 0.75 17.91 -15.56
CA PHE A 409 0.72 19.23 -14.90
C PHE A 409 2.13 19.82 -14.68
N GLY A 410 3.19 19.11 -15.05
CA GLY A 410 4.58 19.56 -14.95
C GLY A 410 5.24 19.29 -13.59
N HIS A 411 6.59 19.18 -13.63
CA HIS A 411 7.44 18.84 -12.48
C HIS A 411 7.18 19.70 -11.24
N CYS A 412 6.96 21.01 -11.41
CA CYS A 412 6.67 21.92 -10.30
C CYS A 412 5.41 21.53 -9.52
N LYS A 413 4.36 21.03 -10.18
CA LYS A 413 3.13 20.60 -9.51
C LYS A 413 3.31 19.26 -8.79
N ALA A 414 4.08 18.35 -9.38
CA ALA A 414 4.44 17.10 -8.71
C ALA A 414 5.29 17.35 -7.44
N LEU A 415 6.29 18.24 -7.51
CA LEU A 415 7.07 18.66 -6.33
C LEU A 415 6.20 19.33 -5.25
N GLU A 416 5.29 20.23 -5.63
CA GLU A 416 4.35 20.87 -4.71
C GLU A 416 3.54 19.83 -3.91
N LEU A 417 2.94 18.85 -4.61
CA LEU A 417 2.17 17.80 -3.97
C LEU A 417 3.05 16.86 -3.13
N ALA A 418 4.24 16.51 -3.61
CA ALA A 418 5.19 15.67 -2.86
C ALA A 418 5.55 16.29 -1.49
N LYS A 419 5.74 17.62 -1.46
CA LYS A 419 5.98 18.38 -0.22
C LYS A 419 4.74 18.47 0.67
N VAL A 420 3.57 18.78 0.11
CA VAL A 420 2.30 18.83 0.87
C VAL A 420 1.95 17.47 1.49
N MET A 421 2.30 16.37 0.84
CA MET A 421 2.09 15.00 1.36
C MET A 421 3.22 14.51 2.26
N LEU A 422 4.29 15.28 2.46
CA LEU A 422 5.49 14.91 3.22
C LEU A 422 6.18 13.63 2.69
N PHE A 423 6.11 13.43 1.37
CA PHE A 423 6.81 12.34 0.69
C PHE A 423 8.28 12.70 0.42
N SER A 424 8.55 13.94 0.04
CA SER A 424 9.89 14.50 -0.01
C SER A 424 10.23 15.31 1.26
N SER A 425 11.51 15.67 1.39
CA SER A 425 11.99 16.81 2.16
C SER A 425 11.29 18.13 1.76
N GLN A 426 11.33 19.12 2.66
CA GLN A 426 10.78 20.48 2.45
C GLN A 426 11.76 21.41 1.74
#